data_AF-A0A938NEH4-F1
#
_entry.id   AF-A0A938NEH4-F1
#
_cell.length_a   1.000
_cell.length_b   1.000
_cell.length_c   1.000
_cell.angle_alpha   90.00
_cell.angle_beta   90.00
_cell.angle_gamma   90.00
#
_symmetry.space_group_name_H-M   'P 1'
#
loop_
_entity.id
_entity.type
_entity.pdbx_description
1 polymer ?
#
loop_
_entity_poly.entity_id
_entity_poly.type
_entity_poly.pdbx_seq_one_letter_code
_entity_poly.pdbx_strand_id
1 'polypeptide(L)'
;SRRAHAESWALIGLGANGVATARHLDHYLSAPRLMAPERAAVLAALLRAKRIVAVQVPGFKETAYVLPADLEAARAAPAPRGTTLICPFDSLLWQRRRAEELLDFRYRVEIYTPPAKRSFGYYVMPILHEGRLVGRLDPRLDRAQGRLSIHAIGLEAGVARDARLDAGLAGSLADLARFVGATQLELPAAWRGLPV
;
A
#
# COMPACT_ATOMS: atom_id res chain seq x y z
N SER A 1 15.26 28.59 0.23
CA SER A 1 16.67 28.46 0.68
C SER A 1 17.08 26.99 0.72
N ARG A 2 18.39 26.67 0.70
CA ARG A 2 18.90 25.28 0.76
C ARG A 2 18.37 24.52 1.99
N ARG A 3 18.28 25.21 3.13
CA ARG A 3 17.69 24.68 4.36
C ARG A 3 16.21 24.32 4.20
N ALA A 4 15.39 25.23 3.67
CA ALA A 4 13.96 24.96 3.46
C ALA A 4 13.74 23.78 2.49
N HIS A 5 14.57 23.66 1.45
CA HIS A 5 14.52 22.53 0.53
C HIS A 5 14.87 21.21 1.24
N ALA A 6 15.90 21.19 2.10
CA ALA A 6 16.24 20.02 2.90
C ALA A 6 15.15 19.63 3.92
N GLU A 7 14.50 20.61 4.56
CA GLU A 7 13.36 20.35 5.44
C GLU A 7 12.14 19.83 4.67
N SER A 8 11.92 20.28 3.43
CA SER A 8 10.80 19.83 2.60
C SER A 8 10.83 18.33 2.29
N TRP A 9 12.02 17.74 2.15
CA TRP A 9 12.20 16.28 2.00
C TRP A 9 11.51 15.50 3.12
N ALA A 10 11.78 15.87 4.37
CA ALA A 10 11.23 15.19 5.53
C ALA A 10 9.72 15.48 5.67
N LEU A 11 9.31 16.74 5.53
CA LEU A 11 7.92 17.13 5.80
C LEU A 11 6.94 16.59 4.75
N ILE A 12 7.29 16.66 3.46
CA ILE A 12 6.47 16.09 2.38
C ILE A 12 6.46 14.57 2.50
N GLY A 13 7.63 13.96 2.73
CA GLY A 13 7.72 12.51 2.87
C GLY A 13 6.94 11.98 4.07
N LEU A 14 6.97 12.67 5.20
CA LEU A 14 6.17 12.32 6.37
C LEU A 14 4.68 12.50 6.12
N GLY A 15 4.26 13.64 5.57
CA GLY A 15 2.84 13.87 5.27
C GLY A 15 2.25 12.85 4.30
N ALA A 16 3.06 12.32 3.37
CA ALA A 16 2.60 11.30 2.45
C ALA A 16 2.64 9.86 2.99
N ASN A 17 3.57 9.54 3.90
CA ASN A 17 3.67 8.21 4.49
C ASN A 17 2.86 8.07 5.80
N GLY A 18 2.44 9.18 6.41
CA GLY A 18 1.90 9.25 7.77
C GLY A 18 2.98 9.04 8.83
N VAL A 19 3.62 7.86 8.82
CA VAL A 19 4.75 7.52 9.71
C VAL A 19 5.88 6.86 8.92
N ALA A 20 7.12 7.27 9.19
CA ALA A 20 8.29 6.80 8.47
C ALA A 20 9.59 6.95 9.28
N THR A 21 10.52 6.01 9.12
CA THR A 21 11.90 6.17 9.59
C THR A 21 12.69 7.02 8.60
N ALA A 22 13.88 7.47 8.99
CA ALA A 22 14.79 8.21 8.09
C ALA A 22 15.08 7.45 6.79
N ARG A 23 15.09 6.11 6.84
CA ARG A 23 15.38 5.24 5.70
C ARG A 23 14.17 5.03 4.78
N HIS A 24 12.94 5.05 5.31
CA HIS A 24 11.74 5.08 4.47
C HIS A 24 11.67 6.37 3.64
N LEU A 25 12.09 7.49 4.22
CA LEU A 25 12.10 8.79 3.57
C LEU A 25 13.17 8.93 2.48
N ASP A 26 14.28 8.18 2.58
CA ASP A 26 15.41 8.24 1.64
C ASP A 26 14.99 7.90 0.19
N HIS A 27 14.01 7.01 0.03
CA HIS A 27 13.53 6.56 -1.27
C HIS A 27 12.14 7.10 -1.62
N TYR A 28 11.57 7.98 -0.80
CA TYR A 28 10.26 8.56 -1.09
C TYR A 28 10.37 9.71 -2.11
N LEU A 29 11.35 10.60 -1.94
CA LEU A 29 11.66 11.67 -2.88
C LEU A 29 13.10 11.56 -3.38
N SER A 30 13.29 11.70 -4.69
CA SER A 30 14.63 11.68 -5.31
C SER A 30 15.42 12.97 -5.10
N ALA A 31 14.80 14.01 -4.54
CA ALA A 31 15.41 15.31 -4.27
C ALA A 31 14.84 15.95 -2.98
N PRO A 32 15.65 16.75 -2.26
CA PRO A 32 17.11 16.87 -2.38
C PRO A 32 17.83 15.54 -2.10
N ARG A 33 18.96 15.32 -2.78
CA ARG A 33 19.87 14.21 -2.46
C ARG A 33 20.66 14.61 -1.21
N LEU A 34 20.26 14.06 -0.07
CA LEU A 34 20.90 14.29 1.22
C LEU A 34 21.65 13.02 1.65
N MET A 35 22.89 13.18 2.09
CA MET A 35 23.65 12.09 2.69
C MET A 35 23.11 11.77 4.08
N ALA A 36 23.43 10.58 4.61
CA ALA A 36 22.93 10.14 5.92
C ALA A 36 23.16 11.17 7.07
N PRO A 37 24.34 11.82 7.20
CA PRO A 37 24.55 12.85 8.22
C PRO A 37 23.66 14.09 8.03
N GLU A 38 23.44 14.50 6.78
CA GLU A 38 22.59 15.65 6.45
C GLU A 38 21.12 15.36 6.80
N ARG A 39 20.63 14.15 6.48
CA ARG A 39 19.29 13.70 6.86
C ARG A 39 19.10 13.69 8.37
N ALA A 40 20.07 13.16 9.10
CA ALA A 40 20.04 13.14 10.57
C ALA A 40 20.01 14.57 11.14
N ALA A 41 20.79 15.49 10.60
CA ALA A 41 20.80 16.89 11.02
C ALA A 41 19.46 17.58 10.75
N VAL A 42 18.83 17.33 9.59
CA VAL A 42 17.49 17.85 9.26
C VAL A 42 16.44 17.33 10.25
N LEU A 43 16.39 16.02 10.49
CA LEU A 43 15.43 15.43 11.43
C LEU A 43 15.64 15.96 12.85
N ALA A 44 16.89 16.07 13.31
CA ALA A 44 17.20 16.64 14.62
C ALA A 44 16.76 18.11 14.76
N ALA A 45 16.93 18.91 13.70
CA ALA A 45 16.47 20.29 13.67
C ALA A 45 14.93 20.39 13.73
N LEU A 46 14.22 19.53 12.98
CA LEU A 46 12.76 19.48 12.97
C LEU A 46 12.20 19.01 14.32
N LEU A 47 12.85 18.07 15.00
CA LEU A 47 12.51 17.63 16.36
C LEU A 47 12.65 18.77 17.36
N ARG A 48 13.78 19.49 17.36
CA ARG A 48 13.99 20.66 18.24
C ARG A 48 12.95 21.74 18.01
N ALA A 49 12.55 21.95 16.76
CA ALA A 49 11.51 22.88 16.37
C ALA A 49 10.07 22.34 16.60
N LYS A 50 9.91 21.11 17.13
CA LYS A 50 8.62 20.43 17.34
C LYS A 50 7.76 20.33 16.08
N ARG A 51 8.39 20.32 14.89
CA ARG A 51 7.70 20.16 13.60
C ARG A 51 7.44 18.69 13.25
N ILE A 52 8.14 17.78 13.91
CA ILE A 52 7.96 16.33 13.84
C ILE A 52 8.05 15.76 15.26
N VAL A 53 7.51 14.57 15.47
CA VAL A 53 7.58 13.80 16.72
C VAL A 53 8.25 12.46 16.44
N ALA A 54 9.13 12.02 17.34
CA ALA A 54 9.70 10.68 17.31
C ALA A 54 8.76 9.68 17.99
N VAL A 55 8.52 8.53 17.37
CA VAL A 55 7.62 7.48 17.86
C VAL A 55 8.24 6.10 17.67
N GLN A 56 7.80 5.14 18.49
CA GLN A 56 8.09 3.71 18.31
C GLN A 56 6.86 3.03 17.70
N VAL A 57 7.07 2.26 16.64
CA VAL A 57 6.00 1.56 15.91
C VAL A 57 6.33 0.07 15.89
N PRO A 58 5.40 -0.82 16.31
CA PRO A 58 5.60 -2.25 16.18
C PRO A 58 5.99 -2.64 14.75
N GLY A 59 6.98 -3.54 14.61
CA GLY A 59 7.53 -3.94 13.31
C GLY A 59 8.70 -3.07 12.82
N PHE A 60 8.82 -1.82 13.29
CA PHE A 60 9.95 -0.96 12.92
C PHE A 60 11.15 -1.23 13.82
N LYS A 61 12.32 -1.42 13.19
CA LYS A 61 13.60 -1.59 13.90
C LYS A 61 14.25 -0.28 14.31
N GLU A 62 13.88 0.81 13.64
CA GLU A 62 14.45 2.15 13.84
C GLU A 62 13.36 3.08 14.37
N THR A 63 13.77 4.15 15.07
CA THR A 63 12.87 5.23 15.46
C THR A 63 12.17 5.81 14.22
N ALA A 64 10.84 5.90 14.31
CA ALA A 64 10.01 6.53 13.29
C ALA A 64 9.71 7.98 13.65
N TYR A 65 9.30 8.74 12.65
CA TYR A 65 8.87 10.11 12.79
C TYR A 65 7.47 10.28 12.20
N VAL A 66 6.73 11.25 12.73
CA VAL A 66 5.35 11.60 12.32
C VAL A 66 5.16 13.12 12.47
N LEU A 67 4.28 13.71 11.67
CA LEU A 67 3.86 15.10 11.88
C LEU A 67 2.98 15.18 13.14
N PRO A 68 3.10 16.21 13.99
CA PRO A 68 2.27 16.32 15.20
C PRO A 68 0.77 16.23 14.91
N ALA A 69 0.30 16.87 13.83
CA ALA A 69 -1.10 16.82 13.42
C ALA A 69 -1.55 15.41 13.03
N ASP A 70 -0.70 14.66 12.33
CA ASP A 70 -1.01 13.29 11.90
C ASP A 70 -1.02 12.32 13.08
N LEU A 71 -0.18 12.54 14.10
CA LEU A 71 -0.19 11.73 15.32
C LEU A 71 -1.50 11.90 16.10
N GLU A 72 -1.97 13.14 16.25
CA GLU A 72 -3.26 13.42 16.89
C GLU A 72 -4.43 12.85 16.07
N ALA A 73 -4.39 13.01 14.74
CA ALA A 73 -5.38 12.40 13.86
C ALA A 73 -5.39 10.87 13.98
N ALA A 74 -4.23 10.23 14.04
CA ALA A 74 -4.11 8.78 14.17
C ALA A 74 -4.66 8.25 15.51
N ARG A 75 -4.53 9.01 16.60
CA ARG A 75 -5.12 8.66 17.92
C ARG A 75 -6.64 8.72 17.92
N ALA A 76 -7.22 9.63 17.14
CA ALA A 76 -8.66 9.78 16.99
C ALA A 76 -9.25 8.93 15.86
N ALA A 77 -8.41 8.33 15.01
CA ALA A 77 -8.86 7.60 13.84
C ALA A 77 -9.65 6.34 14.24
N PRO A 78 -10.80 6.08 13.60
CA PRO A 78 -11.48 4.82 13.78
C PRO A 78 -10.65 3.67 13.20
N ALA A 79 -10.93 2.44 13.64
CA ALA A 79 -10.36 1.26 13.01
C ALA A 79 -10.62 1.28 11.49
N PRO A 80 -9.63 0.90 10.65
CA PRO A 80 -9.82 0.81 9.20
C PRO A 80 -10.98 -0.12 8.84
N ARG A 81 -11.77 0.26 7.83
CA ARG A 81 -12.94 -0.50 7.38
C ARG A 81 -13.01 -0.60 5.87
N GLY A 82 -13.72 -1.60 5.38
CA GLY A 82 -13.99 -1.78 3.96
C GLY A 82 -12.93 -2.61 3.24
N THR A 83 -13.15 -2.78 1.94
CA THR A 83 -12.26 -3.57 1.06
C THR A 83 -11.89 -2.73 -0.15
N THR A 84 -10.64 -2.84 -0.58
CA THR A 84 -10.19 -2.28 -1.85
C THR A 84 -9.06 -3.11 -2.45
N LEU A 85 -8.82 -2.91 -3.74
CA LEU A 85 -7.74 -3.56 -4.48
C LEU A 85 -6.61 -2.56 -4.67
N ILE A 86 -5.41 -2.93 -4.21
CA ILE A 86 -4.26 -2.05 -4.29
C ILE A 86 -3.59 -2.22 -5.66
N CYS A 87 -3.44 -1.12 -6.38
CA CYS A 87 -2.70 -1.10 -7.63
C CYS A 87 -1.24 -1.53 -7.39
N PRO A 88 -0.61 -2.35 -8.27
CA PRO A 88 0.80 -2.73 -8.16
C PRO A 88 1.79 -1.56 -8.04
N PHE A 89 1.38 -0.38 -8.53
CA PHE A 89 2.16 0.85 -8.55
C PHE A 89 1.74 1.85 -7.46
N ASP A 90 0.89 1.43 -6.53
CA ASP A 90 0.51 2.26 -5.40
C ASP A 90 1.72 2.56 -4.50
N SER A 91 1.74 3.77 -3.94
CA SER A 91 2.76 4.22 -2.98
C SER A 91 2.79 3.40 -1.69
N LEU A 92 1.77 2.59 -1.41
CA LEU A 92 1.78 1.62 -0.34
C LEU A 92 2.72 0.43 -0.63
N LEU A 93 2.83 0.03 -1.91
CA LEU A 93 3.51 -1.21 -2.33
C LEU A 93 4.89 -0.99 -2.94
N TRP A 94 5.16 0.18 -3.51
CA TRP A 94 6.43 0.47 -4.17
C TRP A 94 7.65 0.33 -3.22
N GLN A 95 7.49 0.68 -1.94
CA GLN A 95 8.50 0.50 -0.89
C GLN A 95 8.28 -0.85 -0.20
N ARG A 96 8.73 -1.91 -0.86
CA ARG A 96 8.52 -3.31 -0.44
C ARG A 96 8.85 -3.56 1.03
N ARG A 97 9.99 -3.06 1.49
CA ARG A 97 10.41 -3.23 2.88
C ARG A 97 9.44 -2.58 3.86
N ARG A 98 8.90 -1.41 3.53
CA ARG A 98 7.92 -0.72 4.37
C ARG A 98 6.59 -1.48 4.40
N ALA A 99 6.14 -1.99 3.25
CA ALA A 99 4.95 -2.84 3.18
C ALA A 99 5.10 -4.11 4.03
N GLU A 100 6.27 -4.76 3.98
CA GLU A 100 6.59 -5.90 4.85
C GLU A 100 6.62 -5.51 6.34
N GLU A 101 7.26 -4.40 6.70
CA GLU A 101 7.36 -3.94 8.10
C GLU A 101 6.01 -3.50 8.70
N LEU A 102 5.09 -2.94 7.90
CA LEU A 102 3.79 -2.44 8.38
C LEU A 102 2.64 -3.44 8.26
N LEU A 103 2.61 -4.21 7.18
CA LEU A 103 1.46 -5.02 6.78
C LEU A 103 1.77 -6.51 6.75
N ASP A 104 3.00 -6.91 7.10
CA ASP A 104 3.48 -8.29 7.04
C ASP A 104 3.22 -8.94 5.66
N PHE A 105 3.39 -8.14 4.60
CA PHE A 105 3.00 -8.53 3.26
C PHE A 105 4.16 -8.38 2.28
N ARG A 106 4.74 -9.52 1.92
CA ARG A 106 5.79 -9.58 0.90
C ARG A 106 5.18 -9.47 -0.50
N TYR A 107 5.42 -8.34 -1.15
CA TYR A 107 4.89 -8.07 -2.48
C TYR A 107 5.98 -7.74 -3.50
N ARG A 108 5.93 -8.43 -4.63
CA ARG A 108 6.73 -8.12 -5.81
C ARG A 108 5.84 -8.24 -7.04
N VAL A 109 5.70 -7.14 -7.78
CA VAL A 109 5.03 -7.16 -9.08
C VAL A 109 5.82 -8.04 -10.06
N GLU A 110 5.12 -8.95 -10.73
CA GLU A 110 5.70 -9.97 -11.62
C GLU A 110 5.38 -9.70 -13.11
N ILE A 111 4.90 -8.49 -13.43
CA ILE A 111 4.55 -8.08 -14.80
C ILE A 111 5.71 -8.21 -15.79
N TYR A 112 6.94 -7.98 -15.31
CA TYR A 112 8.18 -8.12 -16.09
C TYR A 112 8.81 -9.51 -15.98
N THR A 113 8.25 -10.39 -15.16
CA THR A 113 8.71 -11.77 -15.01
C THR A 113 8.12 -12.61 -16.15
N PRO A 114 8.91 -13.45 -16.84
CA PRO A 114 8.40 -14.37 -17.85
C PRO A 114 7.28 -15.26 -17.28
N PRO A 115 6.23 -15.60 -18.05
CA PRO A 115 5.06 -16.33 -17.55
C PRO A 115 5.39 -17.57 -16.71
N ALA A 116 6.33 -18.39 -17.16
CA ALA A 116 6.73 -19.63 -16.47
C ALA A 116 7.46 -19.43 -15.13
N LYS A 117 7.88 -18.21 -14.80
CA LYS A 117 8.60 -17.86 -13.57
C LYS A 117 7.75 -17.04 -12.59
N ARG A 118 6.47 -16.80 -12.90
CA ARG A 118 5.56 -16.05 -12.04
C ARG A 118 5.06 -16.94 -10.92
N SER A 119 4.97 -16.38 -9.72
CA SER A 119 4.43 -17.05 -8.54
C SER A 119 2.94 -16.79 -8.39
N PHE A 120 2.48 -15.57 -8.75
CA PHE A 120 1.13 -15.11 -8.44
C PHE A 120 0.32 -14.65 -9.66
N GLY A 121 0.97 -14.13 -10.71
CA GLY A 121 0.24 -13.66 -11.88
C GLY A 121 0.93 -12.51 -12.61
N TYR A 122 0.24 -11.93 -13.59
CA TYR A 122 0.80 -10.86 -14.42
C TYR A 122 0.64 -9.48 -13.77
N TYR A 123 -0.58 -9.10 -13.38
CA TYR A 123 -0.93 -7.78 -12.85
C TYR A 123 -1.56 -7.91 -11.46
N VAL A 124 -0.87 -8.60 -10.56
CA VAL A 124 -1.44 -8.98 -9.26
C VAL A 124 -1.79 -7.77 -8.41
N MET A 125 -3.05 -7.63 -8.02
CA MET A 125 -3.53 -6.60 -7.09
C MET A 125 -3.72 -7.21 -5.69
N PRO A 126 -3.06 -6.70 -4.64
CA PRO A 126 -3.37 -7.08 -3.27
C PRO A 126 -4.77 -6.68 -2.83
N ILE A 127 -5.40 -7.52 -2.02
CA ILE A 127 -6.72 -7.29 -1.43
C ILE A 127 -6.51 -6.70 -0.04
N LEU A 128 -6.80 -5.40 0.11
CA LEU A 128 -6.83 -4.73 1.41
C LEU A 128 -8.23 -4.84 1.99
N HIS A 129 -8.39 -5.56 3.10
CA HIS A 129 -9.66 -5.75 3.79
C HIS A 129 -9.49 -5.37 5.26
N GLU A 130 -10.31 -4.43 5.75
CA GLU A 130 -10.35 -4.04 7.16
C GLU A 130 -8.96 -3.70 7.74
N GLY A 131 -8.14 -3.01 6.93
CA GLY A 131 -6.78 -2.58 7.29
C GLY A 131 -5.70 -3.64 7.14
N ARG A 132 -6.00 -4.84 6.61
CA ARG A 132 -5.04 -5.93 6.41
C ARG A 132 -4.95 -6.35 4.95
N LEU A 133 -3.76 -6.70 4.49
CA LEU A 133 -3.58 -7.33 3.18
C LEU A 133 -3.87 -8.82 3.32
N VAL A 134 -5.07 -9.23 2.87
CA VAL A 134 -5.64 -10.56 3.13
C VAL A 134 -5.50 -11.53 1.97
N GLY A 135 -5.07 -11.04 0.80
CA GLY A 135 -4.91 -11.87 -0.38
C GLY A 135 -4.45 -11.09 -1.59
N ARG A 136 -4.56 -11.75 -2.75
CA ARG A 136 -4.07 -11.31 -4.05
C ARG A 136 -5.05 -11.75 -5.14
N LEU A 137 -5.24 -10.91 -6.17
CA LEU A 137 -5.94 -11.31 -7.38
C LEU A 137 -5.22 -10.88 -8.65
N ASP A 138 -5.39 -11.60 -9.76
CA ASP A 138 -4.80 -11.25 -11.07
C ASP A 138 -5.90 -10.91 -12.08
N PRO A 139 -6.17 -9.61 -12.33
CA PRO A 139 -7.19 -9.16 -13.26
C PRO A 139 -6.64 -8.99 -14.68
N ARG A 140 -7.51 -9.21 -15.66
CA ARG A 140 -7.25 -8.93 -17.07
C ARG A 140 -8.48 -8.31 -17.71
N LEU A 141 -8.28 -7.17 -18.36
CA LEU A 141 -9.31 -6.51 -19.16
C LEU A 141 -9.20 -6.89 -20.63
N ASP A 142 -10.25 -7.49 -21.19
CA ASP A 142 -10.50 -7.55 -22.62
C ASP A 142 -11.34 -6.33 -23.03
N ARG A 143 -10.68 -5.34 -23.63
CA ARG A 143 -11.33 -4.10 -24.06
C ARG A 143 -12.28 -4.29 -25.24
N ALA A 144 -12.02 -5.26 -26.12
CA ALA A 144 -12.86 -5.48 -27.29
C ALA A 144 -14.21 -6.07 -26.88
N GLN A 145 -14.23 -6.88 -25.82
CA GLN A 145 -15.43 -7.55 -25.33
C GLN A 145 -16.01 -6.87 -24.07
N GLY A 146 -15.36 -5.82 -23.54
CA GLY A 146 -15.77 -5.15 -22.32
C GLY A 146 -15.74 -6.06 -21.09
N ARG A 147 -14.87 -7.07 -21.06
CA ARG A 147 -14.84 -8.09 -20.00
C ARG A 147 -13.63 -7.97 -19.11
N LEU A 148 -13.85 -7.88 -17.81
CA LEU A 148 -12.84 -8.03 -16.77
C LEU A 148 -12.83 -9.49 -16.30
N SER A 149 -11.79 -10.23 -16.64
CA SER A 149 -11.59 -11.61 -16.16
C SER A 149 -10.60 -11.61 -15.00
N ILE A 150 -10.99 -12.24 -13.88
CA ILE A 150 -10.10 -12.48 -12.76
C ILE A 150 -9.54 -13.91 -12.91
N HIS A 151 -8.24 -14.01 -13.19
CA HIS A 151 -7.61 -15.30 -13.47
C HIS A 151 -7.39 -16.14 -12.21
N ALA A 152 -7.01 -15.47 -11.11
CA ALA A 152 -6.77 -16.11 -9.83
C ALA A 152 -7.16 -15.16 -8.70
N ILE A 153 -7.65 -15.73 -7.61
CA ILE A 153 -7.82 -15.07 -6.31
C ILE A 153 -7.27 -16.03 -5.26
N GLY A 154 -6.26 -15.60 -4.52
CA GLY A 154 -5.63 -16.36 -3.44
C GLY A 154 -5.61 -15.57 -2.15
N LEU A 155 -5.99 -16.21 -1.05
CA LEU A 155 -5.91 -15.60 0.30
C LEU A 155 -4.56 -15.92 0.93
N GLU A 156 -4.07 -15.02 1.79
CA GLU A 156 -2.86 -15.27 2.56
C GLU A 156 -3.07 -16.38 3.60
N ALA A 157 -1.97 -16.99 4.04
CA ALA A 157 -2.02 -18.01 5.08
C ALA A 157 -2.68 -17.47 6.36
N GLY A 158 -3.60 -18.25 6.93
CA GLY A 158 -4.33 -17.88 8.14
C GLY A 158 -5.52 -16.94 7.91
N VAL A 159 -5.80 -16.54 6.66
CA VAL A 159 -7.02 -15.79 6.33
C VAL A 159 -8.15 -16.77 6.04
N ALA A 160 -9.20 -16.72 6.87
CA ALA A 160 -10.44 -17.43 6.61
C ALA A 160 -11.36 -16.60 5.70
N ARG A 161 -11.99 -17.25 4.74
CA ARG A 161 -13.05 -16.65 3.93
C ARG A 161 -14.34 -16.63 4.73
N ASP A 162 -14.96 -15.45 4.85
CA ASP A 162 -16.25 -15.27 5.48
C ASP A 162 -17.17 -14.37 4.62
N ALA A 163 -18.42 -14.22 5.06
CA ALA A 163 -19.41 -13.41 4.33
C ALA A 163 -19.02 -11.93 4.23
N ARG A 164 -18.23 -11.41 5.18
CA ARG A 164 -17.80 -10.01 5.20
C ARG A 164 -16.72 -9.75 4.17
N LEU A 165 -15.74 -10.63 4.07
CA LEU A 165 -14.72 -10.60 3.03
C LEU A 165 -15.35 -10.76 1.65
N ASP A 166 -16.31 -11.68 1.51
CA ASP A 166 -17.01 -11.90 0.24
C ASP A 166 -17.78 -10.66 -0.23
N ALA A 167 -18.57 -10.05 0.65
CA ALA A 167 -19.30 -8.82 0.33
C ALA A 167 -18.35 -7.66 -0.01
N GLY A 168 -17.28 -7.50 0.76
CA GLY A 168 -16.28 -6.47 0.54
C GLY A 168 -15.54 -6.63 -0.78
N LEU A 169 -15.05 -7.85 -1.06
CA LEU A 169 -14.35 -8.17 -2.30
C LEU A 169 -15.26 -8.01 -3.52
N ALA A 170 -16.54 -8.42 -3.41
CA ALA A 170 -17.51 -8.22 -4.48
C ALA A 170 -17.70 -6.74 -4.82
N GLY A 171 -17.85 -5.89 -3.78
CA GLY A 171 -17.91 -4.43 -3.96
C GLY A 171 -16.65 -3.88 -4.64
N SER A 172 -15.46 -4.27 -4.19
CA SER A 172 -14.20 -3.80 -4.80
C SER A 172 -14.03 -4.26 -6.25
N LEU A 173 -14.48 -5.46 -6.60
CA LEU A 173 -14.46 -5.97 -7.96
C LEU A 173 -15.43 -5.21 -8.87
N ALA A 174 -16.64 -4.89 -8.37
CA ALA A 174 -17.60 -4.06 -9.08
C ALA A 174 -17.07 -2.63 -9.31
N ASP A 175 -16.41 -2.04 -8.31
CA ASP A 175 -15.74 -0.74 -8.44
C ASP A 175 -14.60 -0.78 -9.46
N LEU A 176 -13.77 -1.83 -9.44
CA LEU A 176 -12.73 -2.02 -10.44
C LEU A 176 -13.32 -2.17 -11.84
N ALA A 177 -14.35 -2.99 -12.02
CA ALA A 177 -15.03 -3.18 -13.30
C ALA A 177 -15.55 -1.85 -13.84
N ARG A 178 -16.22 -1.04 -13.00
CA ARG A 178 -16.69 0.29 -13.35
C ARG A 178 -15.54 1.23 -13.73
N PHE A 179 -14.46 1.24 -12.94
CA PHE A 179 -13.29 2.08 -13.17
C PHE A 179 -12.62 1.79 -14.52
N VAL A 180 -12.51 0.52 -14.90
CA VAL A 180 -11.87 0.11 -16.16
C VAL A 180 -12.84 0.06 -17.36
N GLY A 181 -14.13 0.34 -17.14
CA GLY A 181 -15.18 0.33 -18.17
C GLY A 181 -15.60 -1.07 -18.61
N ALA A 182 -15.46 -2.09 -17.76
CA ALA A 182 -15.94 -3.43 -18.04
C ALA A 182 -17.45 -3.56 -17.75
N THR A 183 -18.18 -4.18 -18.66
CA THR A 183 -19.60 -4.52 -18.54
C THR A 183 -19.83 -5.97 -18.12
N GLN A 184 -18.79 -6.78 -18.17
CA GLN A 184 -18.81 -8.19 -17.77
C GLN A 184 -17.68 -8.46 -16.78
N LEU A 185 -17.99 -9.22 -15.73
CA LEU A 185 -17.01 -9.72 -14.77
C LEU A 185 -17.01 -11.24 -14.79
N GLU A 186 -15.84 -11.82 -14.98
CA GLU A 186 -15.64 -13.27 -14.97
C GLU A 186 -14.74 -13.65 -13.79
N LEU A 187 -15.21 -14.58 -12.96
CA LEU A 187 -14.52 -15.03 -11.76
C LEU A 187 -14.03 -16.48 -11.91
N PRO A 188 -12.93 -16.85 -11.22
CA PRO A 188 -12.46 -18.22 -11.20
C PRO A 188 -13.50 -19.13 -10.50
N ALA A 189 -13.52 -20.41 -10.85
CA ALA A 189 -14.57 -21.35 -10.40
C ALA A 189 -14.80 -21.36 -8.88
N ALA A 190 -13.74 -21.29 -8.08
CA ALA A 190 -13.80 -21.25 -6.61
C ALA A 190 -14.50 -19.99 -6.04
N TRP A 191 -14.70 -18.96 -6.85
CA TRP A 191 -15.24 -17.66 -6.45
C TRP A 191 -16.53 -17.27 -7.21
N ARG A 192 -17.09 -18.16 -8.03
CA ARG A 192 -18.34 -17.89 -8.80
C ARG A 192 -19.56 -17.56 -7.95
N GLY A 193 -19.56 -17.91 -6.66
CA GLY A 193 -20.64 -17.58 -5.71
C GLY A 193 -20.51 -16.20 -5.05
N LEU A 194 -19.53 -15.37 -5.42
CA LEU A 194 -19.44 -14.00 -4.92
C LEU A 194 -20.64 -13.18 -5.41
N PRO A 195 -21.21 -12.30 -4.56
CA PRO A 195 -22.34 -11.45 -4.92
C PRO A 195 -21.87 -10.21 -5.71
N VAL A 196 -21.24 -10.44 -6.86
CA VAL A 196 -20.72 -9.39 -7.77
C VAL A 196 -21.75 -8.86 -8.75
#